data_AF-A0A7X6DAU4-F1
#
_entry.id   AF-A0A7X6DAU4-F1
#
_cell.length_a   1.000
_cell.length_b   1.000
_cell.length_c   1.000
_cell.angle_alpha   90.00
_cell.angle_beta   90.00
_cell.angle_gamma   90.00
#
_symmetry.space_group_name_H-M   'P 1'
#
loop_
_entity.id
_entity.type
_entity.pdbx_description
1 polymer ?
#
loop_
_entity_poly.entity_id
_entity_poly.type
_entity_poly.pdbx_seq_one_letter_code
_entity_poly.pdbx_strand_id
1 'polypeptide(L)'
;MNYGYDTFLDVNFIRGLINNDIFMEMPIESQALFFHLIFNTDKEGFYPTANTIVRALGIGSENLDILEKNSFIEKNDNGFYFDPFSDEEII
;
A
#
# COMPACT_ATOMS: atom_id res chain seq x y z
N MET A 1 -23.83 0.12 -21.86
CA MET A 1 -23.35 0.93 -20.72
C MET A 1 -22.46 0.03 -19.87
N ASN A 2 -21.15 0.12 -20.04
CA ASN A 2 -20.19 -0.61 -19.20
C ASN A 2 -19.99 0.19 -17.92
N TYR A 3 -20.42 -0.36 -16.78
CA TYR A 3 -20.06 0.16 -15.45
C TYR A 3 -18.65 -0.33 -15.07
N GLY A 4 -17.65 -0.03 -15.92
CA GLY A 4 -16.31 -0.59 -15.81
C GLY A 4 -15.42 0.21 -14.87
N TYR A 5 -15.23 -0.33 -13.65
CA TYR A 5 -14.07 -0.19 -12.76
C TYR A 5 -13.18 1.05 -12.95
N ASP A 6 -13.64 2.19 -12.42
CA ASP A 6 -12.82 3.40 -12.30
C ASP A 6 -12.41 3.59 -10.82
N THR A 7 -11.84 2.52 -10.25
CA THR A 7 -11.26 2.54 -8.91
C THR A 7 -9.80 2.17 -9.04
N PHE A 8 -8.92 3.09 -8.66
CA PHE A 8 -7.46 3.00 -8.62
C PHE A 8 -6.91 1.70 -7.97
N LEU A 9 -7.75 0.99 -7.21
CA LEU A 9 -7.44 -0.22 -6.45
C LEU A 9 -8.29 -1.42 -6.87
N ASP A 10 -8.29 -1.80 -8.15
CA ASP A 10 -9.00 -3.00 -8.56
C ASP A 10 -8.34 -4.28 -7.97
N VAL A 11 -9.15 -5.34 -7.81
CA VAL A 11 -8.69 -6.61 -7.20
C VAL A 11 -7.57 -7.30 -8.00
N ASN A 12 -7.52 -7.12 -9.32
CA ASN A 12 -6.51 -7.72 -10.18
C ASN A 12 -5.18 -6.96 -10.04
N PHE A 13 -5.26 -5.64 -9.91
CA PHE A 13 -4.11 -4.79 -9.63
C PHE A 13 -3.45 -5.15 -8.30
N ILE A 14 -4.23 -5.23 -7.22
CA ILE A 14 -3.74 -5.66 -5.90
C ILE A 14 -3.13 -7.07 -5.98
N ARG A 15 -3.77 -7.99 -6.71
CA ARG A 15 -3.22 -9.34 -6.94
C ARG A 15 -1.87 -9.32 -7.66
N GLY A 16 -1.66 -8.41 -8.61
CA GLY A 16 -0.37 -8.27 -9.30
C GLY A 16 0.74 -7.88 -8.33
N LEU A 17 0.46 -6.92 -7.44
CA LEU A 17 1.41 -6.46 -6.43
C LEU A 17 1.77 -7.53 -5.41
N ILE A 18 0.78 -8.20 -4.82
CA ILE A 18 1.03 -9.16 -3.73
C ILE A 18 1.65 -10.49 -4.21
N ASN A 19 1.67 -10.74 -5.52
CA ASN A 19 2.29 -11.93 -6.11
C ASN A 19 3.66 -11.63 -6.73
N ASN A 20 4.17 -10.39 -6.66
CA ASN A 20 5.50 -10.07 -7.16
C ASN A 20 6.58 -10.52 -6.16
N ASP A 21 7.78 -10.79 -6.67
CA ASP A 21 8.88 -11.31 -5.85
C ASP A 21 9.29 -10.32 -4.75
N ILE A 22 9.27 -9.02 -5.04
CA ILE A 22 9.60 -7.96 -4.06
C ILE A 22 8.69 -8.06 -2.84
N PHE A 23 7.38 -8.21 -3.03
CA PHE A 23 6.40 -8.34 -1.96
C PHE A 23 6.59 -9.63 -1.17
N MET A 24 6.80 -10.73 -1.88
CA MET A 24 6.96 -12.05 -1.28
C MET A 24 8.26 -12.18 -0.47
N GLU A 25 9.29 -11.39 -0.79
CA GLU A 25 10.56 -11.33 -0.06
C GLU A 25 10.54 -10.41 1.17
N MET A 26 9.54 -9.54 1.31
CA MET A 26 9.39 -8.69 2.50
C MET A 26 9.06 -9.51 3.76
N PRO A 27 9.41 -9.02 4.97
CA PRO A 27 8.98 -9.62 6.23
C PRO A 27 7.45 -9.78 6.31
N ILE A 28 6.99 -10.83 6.99
CA ILE A 28 5.55 -11.12 7.09
C ILE A 28 4.78 -9.99 7.79
N GLU A 29 5.44 -9.30 8.73
CA GLU A 29 4.91 -8.11 9.39
C GLU A 29 4.72 -6.95 8.41
N SER A 30 5.64 -6.75 7.46
CA SER A 30 5.50 -5.75 6.40
C SER A 30 4.34 -6.09 5.46
N GLN A 31 4.23 -7.36 5.06
CA GLN A 31 3.12 -7.84 4.23
C GLN A 31 1.76 -7.68 4.93
N ALA A 32 1.68 -8.02 6.22
CA ALA A 32 0.46 -7.86 7.01
C ALA A 32 0.08 -6.38 7.15
N LEU A 33 1.06 -5.51 7.44
CA LEU A 33 0.85 -4.07 7.53
C LEU A 33 0.33 -3.50 6.20
N PHE A 34 0.88 -3.93 5.06
CA PHE A 34 0.40 -3.55 3.74
C PHE A 34 -1.09 -3.88 3.54
N PHE A 35 -1.50 -5.12 3.85
CA PHE A 35 -2.91 -5.50 3.73
C PHE A 35 -3.83 -4.65 4.63
N HIS A 36 -3.39 -4.36 5.85
CA HIS A 36 -4.16 -3.46 6.71
C HIS A 36 -4.27 -2.05 6.14
N LEU A 37 -3.23 -1.53 5.48
CA LEU A 37 -3.28 -0.22 4.85
C LEU A 37 -4.21 -0.22 3.64
N ILE A 38 -4.00 -1.10 2.66
CA ILE A 38 -4.73 -1.10 1.39
C ILE A 38 -6.25 -1.35 1.54
N PHE A 39 -6.68 -2.11 2.55
CA PHE A 39 -8.11 -2.31 2.82
C PHE A 39 -8.75 -1.17 3.60
N ASN A 40 -7.95 -0.25 4.16
CA ASN A 40 -8.43 0.89 4.92
C ASN A 40 -8.22 2.23 4.18
N THR A 41 -7.54 2.24 3.02
CA THR A 41 -7.45 3.41 2.16
C THR A 41 -8.80 3.76 1.54
N ASP A 42 -9.01 5.03 1.25
CA ASP A 42 -10.15 5.46 0.46
C ASP A 42 -10.00 5.12 -1.03
N LYS A 43 -10.96 5.56 -1.85
CA LYS A 43 -10.98 5.32 -3.31
C LYS A 43 -9.79 5.92 -4.06
N GLU A 44 -9.05 6.85 -3.45
CA GLU A 44 -7.89 7.55 -4.01
C GLU A 44 -6.59 6.97 -3.43
N GLY A 45 -6.65 5.89 -2.65
CA GLY A 45 -5.49 5.26 -2.04
C GLY A 45 -4.98 6.00 -0.80
N PHE A 46 -5.71 6.98 -0.26
CA PHE A 46 -5.27 7.74 0.90
C PHE A 46 -5.68 7.09 2.22
N TYR A 47 -4.75 7.09 3.18
CA TYR A 47 -5.00 6.70 4.57
C TYR A 47 -4.37 7.69 5.58
N PRO A 48 -5.16 8.33 6.45
CA PRO A 48 -4.67 9.44 7.27
C PRO A 48 -3.77 9.03 8.46
N THR A 49 -3.71 7.76 8.89
CA THR A 49 -2.98 7.43 10.14
C THR A 49 -2.46 6.00 10.27
N ALA A 50 -1.39 5.62 9.56
CA ALA A 50 -0.79 4.28 9.72
C ALA A 50 -0.24 4.00 11.13
N ASN A 51 0.17 5.04 11.88
CA ASN A 51 0.67 4.89 13.25
C ASN A 51 -0.35 4.22 14.20
N THR A 52 -1.65 4.36 13.92
CA THR A 52 -2.69 3.68 14.69
C THR A 52 -2.68 2.17 14.43
N ILE A 53 -2.53 1.76 13.18
CA ILE A 53 -2.44 0.34 12.78
C ILE A 53 -1.16 -0.29 13.32
N VAL A 54 -0.01 0.38 13.18
CA VAL A 54 1.28 -0.08 13.72
C VAL A 54 1.17 -0.37 15.22
N ARG A 55 0.60 0.56 16.00
CA ARG A 55 0.35 0.34 17.44
C ARG A 55 -0.65 -0.78 17.72
N ALA A 56 -1.72 -0.87 16.94
CA ALA A 56 -2.76 -1.88 17.14
C ALA A 56 -2.26 -3.30 16.86
N LEU A 57 -1.37 -3.45 15.87
CA LEU A 57 -0.81 -4.75 15.48
C LEU A 57 0.45 -5.13 16.28
N GLY A 58 1.03 -4.18 17.03
CA GLY A 58 2.32 -4.40 17.71
C GLY A 58 3.48 -4.60 16.74
N ILE A 59 3.35 -4.10 15.51
CA ILE A 59 4.38 -4.16 14.47
C ILE A 59 5.33 -2.99 14.69
N GLY A 60 6.63 -3.19 14.44
CA GLY A 60 7.61 -2.12 14.53
C GLY A 60 7.49 -1.12 13.38
N SER A 61 7.75 0.16 13.65
CA SER A 61 7.61 1.24 12.66
C SER A 61 8.55 1.08 11.47
N GLU A 62 9.64 0.33 11.59
CA GLU A 62 10.55 -0.01 10.50
C GLU A 62 9.87 -0.74 9.34
N ASN A 63 8.72 -1.38 9.59
CA ASN A 63 7.92 -2.02 8.52
C ASN A 63 7.28 -0.98 7.59
N LEU A 64 7.00 0.25 8.07
CA LEU A 64 6.60 1.35 7.19
C LEU A 64 7.76 1.76 6.28
N ASP A 65 8.97 1.84 6.81
CA ASP A 65 10.16 2.18 6.04
C ASP A 65 10.46 1.12 4.97
N ILE A 66 10.18 -0.16 5.25
CA ILE A 66 10.32 -1.26 4.27
C ILE A 66 9.30 -1.07 3.13
N LEU A 67 8.04 -0.77 3.45
CA LEU A 67 7.01 -0.56 2.44
C LEU A 67 7.31 0.68 1.58
N GLU A 68 7.78 1.76 2.18
CA GLU A 68 8.15 3.00 1.48
C GLU A 68 9.36 2.78 0.56
N LYS A 69 10.42 2.13 1.04
CA LYS A 69 11.62 1.83 0.23
C LYS A 69 11.36 0.93 -0.98
N ASN A 70 10.33 0.09 -0.90
CA ASN A 70 9.94 -0.81 -1.99
C ASN A 70 8.77 -0.25 -2.82
N SER A 71 8.46 1.05 -2.67
CA SER A 71 7.41 1.75 -3.43
C SER A 71 6.01 1.13 -3.28
N PHE A 72 5.67 0.58 -2.11
CA PHE A 72 4.30 0.11 -1.84
C PHE A 72 3.43 1.19 -1.19
N ILE A 73 4.04 2.20 -0.57
CA ILE A 73 3.38 3.37 0.03
C ILE A 73 4.25 4.61 -0.14
N GLU A 74 3.62 5.77 -0.23
CA GLU A 74 4.25 7.08 -0.07
C GLU A 74 3.73 7.73 1.21
N LYS A 75 4.58 8.43 1.94
CA LYS A 75 4.21 9.14 3.16
C LYS A 75 4.37 10.65 2.98
N ASN A 76 3.37 11.41 3.41
CA ASN A 76 3.47 12.86 3.54
C ASN A 76 3.02 13.34 4.92
N ASP A 77 3.00 14.66 5.13
CA ASP A 77 2.62 15.28 6.41
C ASP A 77 1.19 14.95 6.88
N ASN A 78 0.31 14.55 5.94
CA ASN A 78 -1.11 14.32 6.19
C ASN A 78 -1.48 12.82 6.29
N GLY A 79 -0.58 11.90 5.95
CA GLY A 79 -0.85 10.48 5.98
C GLY A 79 -0.03 9.69 4.97
N PHE A 80 -0.63 8.59 4.51
CA PHE A 80 -0.04 7.67 3.55
C PHE A 80 -0.90 7.63 2.30
N TYR A 81 -0.24 7.57 1.17
CA TYR A 81 -0.84 7.29 -0.11
C TYR A 81 -0.33 5.93 -0.54
N PHE A 82 -1.24 5.08 -0.94
CA PHE A 82 -0.85 3.94 -1.74
C PHE A 82 -0.57 4.48 -3.15
N ASP A 83 0.71 4.57 -3.51
CA ASP A 83 1.15 4.98 -4.84
C ASP A 83 2.21 4.02 -5.36
N PRO A 84 1.79 2.83 -5.84
CA PRO A 84 2.73 1.81 -6.26
C PRO A 84 3.57 2.18 -7.49
N PHE A 85 3.24 3.26 -8.23
CA PHE A 85 3.94 3.65 -9.47
C PHE A 85 3.80 5.16 -9.81
N SER A 86 4.00 6.07 -8.85
CA SER A 86 3.99 7.53 -9.08
C SER A 86 4.90 7.97 -10.25
N ASP A 87 5.92 7.16 -10.51
CA ASP A 87 7.01 7.43 -11.46
C ASP A 87 6.90 6.62 -12.77
N GLU A 88 5.74 6.09 -13.14
CA GLU A 88 5.49 5.75 -14.55
C GLU A 88 5.27 7.04 -15.38
N GLU A 89 6.35 7.82 -15.54
CA GLU A 89 6.68 8.31 -16.88
C GLU A 89 6.81 7.07 -17.76
N ILE A 90 5.71 6.74 -18.43
CA ILE A 90 5.68 5.82 -19.56
C ILE A 90 6.64 6.41 -20.62
N ILE A 91 7.82 5.81 -20.75
CA ILE A 91 8.67 5.88 -21.95
C ILE A 91 8.67 4.51 -22.62
#